data_AF-A0A0F9QH51-F1
#
_entry.id   AF-A0A0F9QH51-F1
#
_cell.length_a   1.000
_cell.length_b   1.000
_cell.length_c   1.000
_cell.angle_alpha   90.00
_cell.angle_beta   90.00
_cell.angle_gamma   90.00
#
_symmetry.space_group_name_H-M   'P 1'
#
loop_
_entity.id
_entity.type
_entity.pdbx_description
1 polymer ?
#
loop_
_entity_poly.entity_id
_entity_poly.type
_entity_poly.pdbx_seq_one_letter_code
_entity_poly.pdbx_strand_id
1 'polypeptide(L)' 'MKNHSLIESEQVFRELFDNMSSGVAVYEAINNGDDFIFKDINKTGENLSNIERKNILDKKVKVRYNHD' A
#
# COMPACT_ATOMS: atom_id res chain seq x y z
N MET A 1 -27.49 11.48 4.47
CA MET A 1 -27.51 10.02 4.23
C MET A 1 -26.07 9.55 4.29
N LYS A 2 -25.72 8.68 5.24
CA LYS A 2 -24.37 8.09 5.31
C LYS A 2 -24.27 7.07 4.17
N ASN A 3 -23.28 7.21 3.29
CA ASN A 3 -23.01 6.28 2.19
C ASN A 3 -22.61 4.91 2.75
N HIS A 4 -23.61 4.09 3.13
CA HIS A 4 -23.42 2.73 3.67
C HIS A 4 -22.61 1.86 2.70
N SER A 5 -22.80 2.07 1.40
CA SER A 5 -22.10 1.36 0.33
C SER A 5 -20.59 1.55 0.33
N LEU A 6 -20.09 2.75 0.70
CA LEU A 6 -18.65 3.02 0.71
C LEU A 6 -17.95 2.27 1.83
N ILE A 7 -18.57 2.23 3.01
CA ILE A 7 -18.02 1.54 4.19
C ILE A 7 -17.97 0.04 3.95
N GLU A 8 -19.05 -0.55 3.42
CA GLU A 8 -19.09 -1.97 3.07
C GLU A 8 -18.03 -2.33 2.02
N SER A 9 -17.89 -1.49 0.97
CA SER A 9 -16.89 -1.72 -0.07
C SER A 9 -15.45 -1.61 0.46
N GLU A 10 -15.19 -0.69 1.39
CA GLU A 10 -13.87 -0.56 2.02
C GLU A 10 -13.56 -1.76 2.91
N GLN A 11 -14.53 -2.26 3.68
CA GLN A 11 -14.32 -3.43 4.54
C GLN A 11 -14.01 -4.68 3.71
N VAL A 12 -14.79 -4.95 2.66
CA VAL A 12 -14.53 -6.08 1.75
C VAL A 12 -13.17 -5.93 1.08
N PHE A 13 -12.81 -4.72 0.64
CA PHE A 13 -11.47 -4.45 0.12
C PHE A 13 -10.38 -4.77 1.15
N ARG A 14 -10.51 -4.30 2.39
CA ARG A 14 -9.52 -4.54 3.46
C ARG A 14 -9.36 -6.03 3.76
N GLU A 15 -10.46 -6.76 3.89
CA GLU A 15 -10.44 -8.20 4.14
C GLU A 15 -9.74 -8.96 3.00
N LEU A 16 -10.02 -8.62 1.74
CA LEU A 16 -9.36 -9.25 0.59
C LEU A 16 -7.89 -8.84 0.48
N PHE A 17 -7.59 -7.56 0.66
CA PHE A 17 -6.24 -6.99 0.56
C PHE A 17 -5.29 -7.62 1.58
N ASP A 18 -5.71 -7.70 2.86
CA ASP A 18 -4.88 -8.19 3.95
C ASP A 18 -4.68 -9.70 3.96
N ASN A 19 -5.62 -10.46 3.38
CA ASN A 19 -5.55 -11.93 3.31
C ASN A 19 -5.01 -12.45 1.96
N MET A 20 -4.71 -11.57 1.00
CA MET A 20 -4.15 -11.96 -0.29
C MET A 20 -2.75 -12.57 -0.12
N SER A 21 -2.50 -13.71 -0.79
CA SER A 21 -1.20 -14.41 -0.78
C SER A 21 -0.11 -13.71 -1.59
N SER A 22 -0.46 -12.75 -2.43
CA SER A 22 0.50 -11.88 -3.13
C SER A 22 0.79 -10.63 -2.30
N GLY A 23 2.03 -10.17 -2.35
CA GLY A 23 2.41 -8.87 -1.78
C GLY A 23 1.91 -7.74 -2.66
N VAL A 24 1.21 -6.77 -2.08
CA VAL A 24 0.66 -5.59 -2.79
C VAL A 24 1.05 -4.33 -2.04
N ALA A 25 1.59 -3.35 -2.76
CA ALA A 25 1.86 -2.00 -2.27
C ALA A 25 1.09 -0.98 -3.12
N VAL A 26 0.45 -0.02 -2.47
CA VAL A 26 -0.33 1.06 -3.10
C VAL A 26 0.48 2.36 -3.01
N TYR A 27 0.57 3.06 -4.14
CA TYR A 27 1.29 4.32 -4.26
C TYR A 27 0.37 5.41 -4.78
N GLU A 28 0.59 6.64 -4.33
CA GLU A 28 0.05 7.85 -4.95
C GLU A 28 1.16 8.53 -5.75
N ALA A 29 0.90 8.79 -7.04
CA ALA A 29 1.78 9.61 -7.86
C ALA A 29 1.66 11.08 -7.45
N ILE A 30 2.81 11.74 -7.26
CA ILE A 30 2.90 13.19 -7.05
C ILE A 30 3.79 13.78 -8.13
N ASN A 31 3.84 15.12 -8.23
CA ASN A 31 4.69 15.81 -9.21
C ASN A 31 4.49 15.26 -10.63
N ASN A 32 3.24 15.08 -11.05
CA ASN A 32 2.87 14.52 -12.37
C ASN A 32 3.47 13.13 -12.68
N GLY A 33 3.76 12.33 -11.65
CA GLY A 33 4.32 10.98 -11.81
C GLY A 33 5.85 10.91 -11.71
N ASP A 34 6.52 12.02 -11.43
CA ASP A 34 7.96 12.04 -11.20
C ASP A 34 8.34 11.42 -9.85
N ASP A 35 7.41 11.42 -8.89
CA ASP A 35 7.60 10.91 -7.54
C ASP A 35 6.38 10.10 -7.10
N PHE A 36 6.58 9.21 -6.13
CA PHE A 36 5.51 8.39 -5.56
C PHE A 36 5.54 8.42 -4.03
N ILE A 37 4.38 8.37 -3.40
CA ILE A 37 4.21 8.24 -1.94
C ILE A 37 3.57 6.89 -1.63
N PHE A 38 4.10 6.17 -0.64
CA PHE A 38 3.48 4.95 -0.13
C PHE A 38 2.15 5.27 0.56
N LYS A 39 1.07 4.62 0.11
CA LYS A 39 -0.28 4.75 0.68
C LYS A 39 -0.75 3.53 1.43
N ASP A 40 -0.34 2.36 1.00
CA ASP A 40 -0.65 1.14 1.73
C ASP A 40 0.30 0.01 1.34
N ILE A 41 0.36 -1.01 2.17
CA ILE A 41 0.99 -2.30 1.87
C ILE A 41 0.22 -3.37 2.61
N ASN A 42 -0.07 -4.50 1.96
CA ASN A 42 -0.77 -5.58 2.63
C ASN A 42 0.17 -6.39 3.52
N LYS A 43 -0.40 -7.21 4.41
CA LYS A 43 0.36 -8.06 5.33
C LYS A 43 1.41 -8.93 4.63
N THR A 44 1.06 -9.49 3.48
CA THR A 44 2.02 -10.30 2.70
C THR A 44 3.17 -9.45 2.15
N GLY A 45 2.90 -8.24 1.67
CA GLY A 45 3.90 -7.29 1.19
C GLY A 45 4.85 -6.83 2.30
N GLU A 46 4.34 -6.58 3.51
CA GLU A 46 5.15 -6.28 4.70
C GLU A 46 6.14 -7.42 4.98
N ASN A 47 5.64 -8.67 5.00
CA ASN A 47 6.44 -9.86 5.29
C ASN A 47 7.50 -10.11 4.21
N LEU A 48 7.14 -10.04 2.93
CA LEU A 48 8.05 -10.27 1.80
C LEU A 48 9.16 -9.22 1.74
N SER A 49 8.84 -7.98 2.11
CA SER A 49 9.79 -6.87 2.07
C SER A 49 10.55 -6.68 3.38
N ASN A 50 10.16 -7.40 4.45
CA ASN A 50 10.62 -7.21 5.82
C ASN A 50 10.52 -5.74 6.29
N ILE A 51 9.39 -5.10 5.99
CA ILE A 51 9.12 -3.69 6.29
C ILE A 51 7.75 -3.58 6.94
N GLU A 52 7.66 -2.83 8.03
CA GLU A 52 6.37 -2.48 8.63
C GLU A 52 5.71 -1.30 7.90
N ARG A 53 4.42 -1.42 7.60
CA ARG A 53 3.56 -0.41 6.96
C ARG A 53 3.71 0.97 7.61
N LYS A 54 3.65 1.04 8.94
CA LYS A 54 3.80 2.30 9.69
C LYS A 54 5.12 3.03 9.43
N ASN A 55 6.16 2.30 9.00
CA ASN A 55 7.47 2.86 8.72
C ASN A 55 7.59 3.41 7.29
N ILE A 56 6.62 3.14 6.41
CA ILE A 56 6.64 3.60 5.01
C ILE A 56 5.47 4.50 4.63
N LEU A 57 4.34 4.43 5.34
CA LEU A 57 3.19 5.30 5.06
C LEU A 57 3.60 6.77 4.97
N ASP A 58 3.06 7.44 3.94
CA ASP A 58 3.29 8.85 3.62
C ASP A 58 4.76 9.23 3.34
N LYS A 59 5.64 8.24 3.13
CA LYS A 59 7.02 8.48 2.71
C LYS A 59 7.15 8.37 1.20
N LYS A 60 8.03 9.20 0.63
CA LYS A 60 8.42 9.12 -0.77
C LYS A 60 9.12 7.79 -1.05
N VAL A 61 8.77 7.16 -2.17
CA VAL A 61 9.49 6.01 -2.71
C VAL A 61 10.87 6.47 -3.14
N LYS A 62 11.91 5.84 -2.59
CA LYS A 62 13.29 6.04 -3.03
C LYS A 62 13.73 4.76 -3.73
N VAL A 63 13.99 4.87 -5.03
CA VAL A 63 14.54 3.74 -5.78
C VAL A 63 15.95 3.47 -5.26
N ARG A 64 16.18 2.27 -4.74
CA ARG A 64 17.53 1.72 -4.52
C ARG A 64 17.60 0.40 -5.27
N TYR A 65 18.22 0.42 -6.45
CA TYR A 65 18.67 -0.80 -7.11
C TYR A 65 19.97 -1.21 -6.43
N ASN A 66 19.92 -2.20 -5.54
CA ASN A 66 21.12 -2.90 -5.12
C ASN A 66 21.28 -4.09 -6.08
N HIS A 67 22.24 -3.99 -6.99
CA HIS A 67 22.73 -5.10 -7.79
C HIS A 67 23.98 -5.58 -7.04
N ASP A 68 23.82 -6.62 -6.22
CA ASP A 68 24.95 -7.42 -5.74
C ASP A 68 25.11 -8.63 -6.67
#